data_AF-A0A2S4Z706-F1
#
_entry.id   AF-A0A2S4Z706-F1
#
_cell.length_a   1.000
_cell.length_b   1.000
_cell.length_c   1.000
_cell.angle_alpha   90.00
_cell.angle_beta   90.00
_cell.angle_gamma   90.00
#
_symmetry.space_group_name_H-M   'P 1'
#
loop_
_entity.id
_entity.type
_entity.pdbx_description
1 polymer ?
#
loop_
_entity_poly.entity_id
_entity_poly.type
_entity_poly.pdbx_seq_one_letter_code
_entity_poly.pdbx_strand_id
1 'polypeptide(L)' 'MADIEEARKQFERIDADGDGFITAAEFKTALAQEGDWNVTEAVAEAIIKSRDLNGDKLLSFDEFWAHLNK' A
#
# COMPACT_ATOMS: atom_id res chain seq x y z
N MET A 1 -2.87 20.12 0.55
CA MET A 1 -2.36 19.35 1.70
C MET A 1 -3.12 18.05 1.60
N ALA A 2 -2.48 16.94 1.24
CA ALA A 2 -3.12 15.67 1.54
C ALA A 2 -3.29 15.66 3.06
N ASP A 3 -4.50 15.43 3.57
CA ASP A 3 -4.72 15.34 4.99
C ASP A 3 -4.23 13.97 5.46
N ILE A 4 -3.49 13.93 6.58
CA ILE A 4 -3.00 12.68 7.20
C ILE A 4 -4.15 11.68 7.37
N GLU A 5 -5.35 12.20 7.61
CA GLU A 5 -6.57 11.42 7.75
C GLU A 5 -7.00 10.71 6.45
N GLU A 6 -6.77 11.31 5.29
CA GLU A 6 -7.11 10.73 3.99
C GLU A 6 -6.11 9.62 3.61
N ALA A 7 -4.82 9.87 3.85
CA ALA A 7 -3.79 8.84 3.70
C ALA A 7 -4.02 7.68 4.66
N ARG A 8 -4.41 7.96 5.91
CA ARG A 8 -4.73 6.94 6.90
C ARG A 8 -5.95 6.12 6.51
N LYS A 9 -7.01 6.75 6.01
CA LYS A 9 -8.19 6.02 5.50
C LYS A 9 -7.87 5.14 4.28
N GLN A 10 -7.01 5.62 3.39
CA GLN A 10 -6.53 4.83 2.26
C GLN A 10 -5.69 3.64 2.76
N PHE A 11 -4.81 3.89 3.73
CA PHE A 11 -3.97 2.87 4.33
C PHE A 11 -4.80 1.79 5.02
N GLU A 12 -5.72 2.17 5.92
CA GLU A 12 -6.63 1.24 6.63
C GLU A 12 -7.61 0.51 5.68
N ARG A 13 -7.80 0.98 4.45
CA ARG A 13 -8.58 0.25 3.44
C ARG A 13 -7.80 -0.89 2.81
N ILE A 14 -6.48 -0.76 2.76
CA ILE A 14 -5.60 -1.71 2.10
C ILE A 14 -5.03 -2.69 3.13
N ASP A 15 -4.58 -2.16 4.28
CA ASP A 15 -4.15 -2.89 5.47
C ASP A 15 -5.34 -3.65 6.05
N ALA A 16 -5.42 -4.93 5.73
CA ALA A 16 -6.54 -5.79 6.07
C ALA A 16 -6.40 -6.39 7.46
N ASP A 17 -5.16 -6.57 7.93
CA ASP A 17 -4.87 -7.10 9.26
C ASP A 17 -4.63 -6.03 10.32
N GLY A 18 -4.43 -4.78 9.92
CA GLY A 18 -4.34 -3.61 10.79
C GLY A 18 -3.01 -3.52 11.53
N ASP A 19 -1.95 -4.15 11.01
CA ASP A 19 -0.62 -4.12 11.62
C ASP A 19 0.15 -2.81 11.36
N GLY A 20 -0.38 -1.95 10.48
CA GLY A 20 0.26 -0.70 10.09
C GLY A 20 1.25 -0.84 8.94
N PHE A 21 1.27 -1.99 8.26
CA PHE A 21 2.07 -2.29 7.09
C PHE A 21 1.20 -2.85 5.98
N ILE A 22 1.48 -2.47 4.73
CA ILE A 22 0.80 -3.05 3.58
C ILE A 22 1.71 -4.07 2.93
N THR A 23 1.30 -5.33 2.95
CA THR A 23 1.99 -6.41 2.24
C THR A 23 1.59 -6.47 0.75
N ALA A 24 2.39 -7.12 -0.08
CA ALA A 24 2.05 -7.35 -1.50
C ALA A 24 0.76 -8.16 -1.66
N ALA A 25 0.47 -9.04 -0.71
CA ALA A 25 -0.75 -9.84 -0.68
C ALA A 25 -1.99 -8.98 -0.37
N GLU A 26 -1.90 -8.08 0.60
CA GLU A 26 -2.96 -7.15 0.95
C GLU A 26 -3.18 -6.11 -0.14
N PHE A 27 -2.10 -5.53 -0.69
CA PHE A 27 -2.18 -4.58 -1.78
C PHE A 27 -2.89 -5.19 -3.00
N LYS A 28 -2.54 -6.43 -3.36
CA LYS A 28 -3.22 -7.20 -4.41
C LYS A 28 -4.70 -7.42 -4.07
N THR A 29 -5.00 -7.79 -2.82
CA THR A 29 -6.37 -8.04 -2.37
C THR A 29 -7.22 -6.76 -2.42
N ALA A 30 -6.66 -5.63 -1.98
CA ALA A 30 -7.30 -4.33 -2.00
C ALA A 30 -7.54 -3.84 -3.44
N LEU A 31 -6.55 -4.00 -4.34
CA LEU A 31 -6.71 -3.68 -5.76
C LEU A 31 -7.78 -4.57 -6.44
N ALA A 32 -7.84 -5.85 -6.08
CA ALA A 32 -8.90 -6.73 -6.54
C ALA A 32 -10.28 -6.29 -6.03
N GLN A 33 -10.37 -5.77 -4.80
CA GLN A 33 -11.62 -5.22 -4.23
C GLN A 33 -12.04 -3.89 -4.88
N GLU A 34 -11.09 -3.04 -5.28
CA GLU A 34 -11.33 -1.79 -6.02
C GLU A 34 -11.71 -2.04 -7.50
N GLY A 35 -11.70 -3.30 -7.96
CA GLY A 35 -12.15 -3.68 -9.30
C GLY A 35 -11.01 -3.93 -10.30
N ASP A 36 -9.76 -3.90 -9.85
CA ASP A 36 -8.56 -4.19 -10.63
C ASP A 36 -8.06 -5.62 -10.35
N TRP A 37 -8.80 -6.60 -10.85
CA TRP A 37 -8.54 -8.05 -10.69
C TRP A 37 -7.37 -8.55 -11.54
N ASN A 38 -6.76 -7.69 -12.35
CA ASN A 38 -5.65 -8.05 -13.24
C ASN A 38 -4.26 -7.85 -12.60
N VAL A 39 -4.22 -7.44 -11.33
CA VAL A 39 -2.98 -7.25 -10.59
C VAL A 39 -2.47 -8.62 -10.14
N THR A 40 -1.41 -9.08 -10.80
CA THR A 40 -0.68 -10.29 -10.39
C THR A 40 0.23 -9.99 -9.20
N GLU A 41 0.61 -11.03 -8.45
CA GLU A 41 1.52 -10.91 -7.31
C GLU A 41 2.85 -10.24 -7.69
N ALA A 42 3.38 -10.56 -8.87
CA ALA A 42 4.59 -9.93 -9.39
C ALA A 42 4.43 -8.41 -9.64
N VAL A 43 3.25 -7.97 -10.08
CA VAL A 43 2.95 -6.54 -10.27
C VAL A 43 2.78 -5.85 -8.92
N ALA A 44 2.06 -6.47 -7.99
CA ALA A 44 1.92 -5.95 -6.64
C ALA A 44 3.29 -5.82 -5.94
N GLU A 45 4.14 -6.85 -6.02
CA GLU A 45 5.52 -6.81 -5.52
C GLU A 45 6.34 -5.72 -6.22
N ALA A 46 6.23 -5.54 -7.55
CA ALA A 46 6.97 -4.49 -8.26
C ALA A 46 6.53 -3.08 -7.84
N ILE A 47 5.22 -2.87 -7.61
CA ILE A 47 4.69 -1.59 -7.13
C ILE A 47 5.14 -1.32 -5.71
N ILE A 48 5.01 -2.30 -4.81
CA ILE A 48 5.49 -2.15 -3.43
C ILE A 48 6.97 -1.87 -3.44
N LYS A 49 7.78 -2.67 -4.16
CA LYS A 49 9.24 -2.49 -4.23
C LYS A 49 9.68 -1.14 -4.82
N SER A 50 8.83 -0.49 -5.63
CA SER A 50 9.10 0.85 -6.16
C SER A 50 8.83 1.96 -5.12
N ARG A 51 7.98 1.67 -4.13
CA ARG A 51 7.57 2.60 -3.08
C ARG A 51 8.24 2.32 -1.73
N ASP A 52 8.63 1.08 -1.52
CA ASP A 52 9.43 0.56 -0.42
C ASP A 52 10.83 1.18 -0.48
N LEU A 53 11.16 1.96 0.54
CA LEU A 53 12.43 2.67 0.68
C LEU A 53 13.41 1.87 1.54
N ASN A 54 12.90 1.01 2.42
CA ASN A 54 13.68 0.27 3.40
C ASN A 54 14.07 -1.14 2.90
N GLY A 55 13.41 -1.65 1.86
CA GLY A 55 13.64 -2.94 1.22
C GLY A 55 13.02 -4.14 1.93
N ASP A 56 12.07 -3.94 2.85
CA ASP A 56 11.40 -4.99 3.63
C ASP A 56 10.25 -5.68 2.87
N LYS A 57 9.93 -5.21 1.66
CA LYS A 57 8.79 -5.63 0.83
C LYS A 57 7.43 -5.37 1.46
N LEU A 58 7.39 -4.50 2.45
CA LEU A 58 6.19 -3.98 3.08
C LEU A 58 6.14 -2.49 2.81
N LEU A 59 4.97 -1.90 2.99
CA LEU A 59 4.79 -0.47 2.80
C LEU A 59 4.26 0.08 4.11
N SER A 60 5.16 0.71 4.86
CA SER A 60 4.84 1.32 6.15
C SER A 60 3.96 2.56 5.98
N PHE A 61 3.17 2.92 6.99
CA PHE A 61 2.43 4.19 6.97
C PHE A 61 3.33 5.40 6.66
N ASP A 62 4.54 5.42 7.21
CA ASP A 62 5.52 6.50 6.98
C ASP A 62 5.98 6.56 5.51
N GLU A 63 6.23 5.42 4.88
CA GLU A 63 6.63 5.33 3.46
C GLU A 63 5.47 5.69 2.53
N PHE A 64 4.26 5.27 2.87
CA PHE A 64 3.05 5.64 2.15
C PHE A 64 2.82 7.14 2.20
N TRP A 65 2.95 7.73 3.40
CA TRP A 65 2.81 9.16 3.62
C TRP A 65 3.91 9.97 2.92
N ALA A 66 5.16 9.53 3.01
CA ALA A 66 6.30 10.14 2.34
C ALA A 66 6.13 10.13 0.81
N HIS A 67 5.51 9.09 0.26
CA HIS A 67 5.20 9.00 -1.18
C HIS A 67 4.05 9.92 -1.59
N LEU A 68 3.00 10.08 -0.77
CA LEU A 68 1.85 10.95 -1.04
C LEU A 68 2.16 12.45 -0.88
N ASN A 69 3.15 12.80 -0.05
CA ASN A 69 3.51 14.18 0.26
C ASN A 69 4.70 14.72 -0.55
N LYS A 70 5.04 14.07 -1.67
CA LYS A 70 6.15 14.41 -2.56
C LYS A 70 5.64 14.95 -3.90
#